data_AF-A0A374SUM4-F1
#
_entry.id   AF-A0A374SUM4-F1
#
_cell.length_a   1.000
_cell.length_b   1.000
_cell.length_c   1.000
_cell.angle_alpha   90.00
_cell.angle_beta   90.00
_cell.angle_gamma   90.00
#
_symmetry.space_group_name_H-M   'P 1'
#
loop_
_entity.id
_entity.type
_entity.pdbx_description
1 polymer ?
#
loop_
_entity_poly.entity_id
_entity_poly.type
_entity_poly.pdbx_seq_one_letter_code
_entity_poly.pdbx_strand_id
1 'polypeptide(L)'
;MVVDPRIQTRHPDVSADSVRVAWSNVVRFMAREDTDPLRYVAVGYDEYGRLLEMVAVLDESDRWHVFHAMRATPKVLRELKLL
;
A
#
# COMPACT_ATOMS: atom_id res chain seq x y z
N MET A 1 6.10 -5.28 -9.11
CA MET A 1 6.11 -5.15 -7.64
C MET A 1 6.14 -6.53 -7.00
N VAL A 2 6.64 -6.63 -5.78
CA VAL A 2 6.55 -7.80 -4.90
C VAL A 2 5.55 -7.49 -3.79
N VAL A 3 4.73 -8.47 -3.42
CA VAL A 3 3.77 -8.36 -2.32
C VAL A 3 4.18 -9.38 -1.26
N ASP A 4 4.41 -8.93 -0.03
CA ASP A 4 4.80 -9.80 1.08
C ASP A 4 3.64 -10.76 1.43
N PRO A 5 3.86 -12.09 1.42
CA PRO A 5 2.84 -13.07 1.78
C PRO A 5 2.20 -12.86 3.17
N ARG A 6 2.91 -12.21 4.10
CA ARG A 6 2.42 -11.92 5.45
C ARG A 6 1.23 -10.97 5.46
N ILE A 7 1.00 -10.20 4.39
CA ILE A 7 -0.18 -9.35 4.26
C ILE A 7 -1.44 -10.19 4.36
N GLN A 8 -1.54 -11.27 3.59
CA GLN A 8 -2.73 -12.13 3.60
C GLN A 8 -2.87 -12.91 4.90
N THR A 9 -1.76 -13.27 5.57
CA THR A 9 -1.81 -13.88 6.91
C THR A 9 -2.42 -12.94 7.95
N ARG A 10 -2.12 -11.64 7.88
CA ARG A 10 -2.63 -10.63 8.84
C ARG A 10 -3.99 -10.06 8.45
N HIS A 11 -4.29 -10.00 7.16
CA HIS A 11 -5.51 -9.46 6.58
C HIS A 11 -6.07 -10.47 5.54
N PRO A 12 -6.78 -11.51 5.99
CA PRO A 12 -7.24 -12.59 5.09
C PRO A 12 -8.17 -12.13 3.96
N ASP A 13 -8.83 -10.96 4.11
CA ASP A 13 -9.68 -10.35 3.09
C ASP A 13 -8.90 -9.54 2.03
N VAL A 14 -7.57 -9.45 2.17
CA VAL A 14 -6.68 -8.75 1.24
C VAL A 14 -5.75 -9.77 0.57
N SER A 15 -6.08 -10.11 -0.68
CA SER A 15 -5.25 -11.01 -1.49
C SER A 15 -4.05 -10.26 -2.08
N ALA A 16 -3.02 -11.00 -2.51
CA ALA A 16 -1.90 -10.40 -3.22
C ALA A 16 -2.32 -9.73 -4.54
N ASP A 17 -3.36 -10.25 -5.21
CA ASP A 17 -3.91 -9.63 -6.42
C ASP A 17 -4.63 -8.32 -6.11
N SER A 18 -5.38 -8.27 -5.01
CA SER A 18 -6.05 -7.03 -4.58
C SER A 18 -5.05 -5.92 -4.28
N VAL A 19 -3.89 -6.26 -3.69
CA VAL A 19 -2.77 -5.31 -3.50
C VAL A 19 -2.21 -4.84 -4.84
N ARG A 20 -2.00 -5.75 -5.81
CA ARG A 20 -1.47 -5.38 -7.14
C ARG A 20 -2.42 -4.47 -7.91
N VAL A 21 -3.72 -4.76 -7.85
CA VAL A 21 -4.76 -3.93 -8.48
C VAL A 21 -4.82 -2.57 -7.80
N ALA A 22 -4.88 -2.52 -6.46
CA ALA A 22 -4.86 -1.27 -5.71
C ALA A 22 -3.60 -0.43 -6.01
N TRP A 23 -2.43 -1.05 -6.10
CA TRP A 23 -1.19 -0.36 -6.44
C TRP A 23 -1.16 0.18 -7.87
N SER A 24 -1.81 -0.52 -8.81
CA SER A 24 -1.95 -0.03 -10.19
C SER A 24 -2.95 1.13 -10.29
N ASN A 25 -3.88 1.22 -9.33
CA ASN A 25 -4.93 2.24 -9.23
C ASN A 25 -4.70 3.18 -8.03
N VAL A 26 -3.45 3.58 -7.79
CA VAL A 26 -3.13 4.51 -6.70
C VAL A 26 -3.79 5.86 -6.95
N VAL A 27 -4.54 6.32 -5.95
CA VAL A 27 -5.16 7.65 -5.92
C VAL A 27 -4.14 8.67 -5.44
N ARG A 28 -3.37 8.31 -4.40
CA ARG A 28 -2.32 9.16 -3.84
C ARG A 28 -1.28 8.33 -3.11
N PHE A 29 -0.03 8.79 -3.17
CA PHE A 29 1.06 8.25 -2.38
C PHE A 29 1.98 9.37 -1.89
N MET A 30 2.69 9.11 -0.80
CA MET A 30 3.66 10.04 -0.19
C MET A 30 4.82 9.25 0.42
N ALA A 31 6.02 9.83 0.39
CA ALA A 31 7.17 9.33 1.13
C ALA A 31 7.04 9.71 2.63
N ARG A 32 7.52 8.83 3.50
CA ARG A 32 7.71 9.09 4.93
C ARG A 32 9.19 9.38 5.16
N GLU A 33 9.57 10.65 5.11
CA GLU A 33 10.96 11.12 5.07
C GLU A 33 11.81 10.62 6.26
N ASP A 34 11.19 10.37 7.42
CA ASP A 34 11.88 9.90 8.64
C ASP A 34 12.01 8.37 8.74
N THR A 35 12.15 7.67 7.61
CA THR A 35 12.28 6.20 7.59
C THR A 35 13.51 5.74 6.82
N ASP A 36 14.18 4.70 7.36
CA ASP A 36 15.30 4.02 6.71
C ASP A 36 15.03 2.50 6.69
N PRO A 37 14.90 1.86 5.52
CA PRO A 37 14.84 2.48 4.18
C PRO A 37 13.61 3.40 4.03
N LEU A 38 13.66 4.31 3.05
CA LEU A 38 12.57 5.24 2.76
C LEU A 38 11.28 4.48 2.41
N ARG A 39 10.24 4.70 3.21
CA ARG A 39 8.93 4.08 3.05
C ARG A 39 7.97 5.01 2.35
N TYR A 40 7.10 4.43 1.53
CA TYR A 40 6.02 5.11 0.84
C TYR A 40 4.70 4.59 1.37
N VAL A 41 3.80 5.50 1.74
CA VAL A 41 2.40 5.18 2.02
C VAL A 41 1.57 5.55 0.81
N ALA A 42 0.68 4.65 0.40
CA ALA A 42 -0.19 4.84 -0.75
C ALA A 42 -1.61 4.39 -0.41
N VAL A 43 -2.60 4.96 -1.09
CA VAL A 43 -3.96 4.41 -1.15
C VAL A 43 -4.41 4.22 -2.58
N GLY A 44 -5.12 3.14 -2.85
CA GLY A 44 -5.62 2.81 -4.19
C GLY A 44 -6.77 1.81 -4.15
N TYR A 45 -7.52 1.72 -5.25
CA TYR A 45 -8.72 0.89 -5.33
C TYR A 45 -8.41 -0.51 -5.87
N ASP A 46 -8.84 -1.53 -5.15
CA ASP A 46 -8.76 -2.92 -5.60
C ASP A 46 -9.87 -3.28 -6.62
N GLU A 47 -9.88 -4.54 -7.05
CA GLU A 47 -10.82 -5.10 -8.04
C GLU A 47 -12.28 -5.09 -7.58
N TYR A 48 -12.52 -4.95 -6.27
CA TYR A 48 -13.86 -4.87 -5.67
C TYR A 48 -14.28 -3.43 -5.35
N GLY A 49 -13.48 -2.43 -5.77
CA GLY A 49 -13.73 -1.03 -5.45
C GLY A 49 -13.46 -0.67 -3.99
N ARG A 50 -12.76 -1.52 -3.24
CA ARG A 50 -12.34 -1.22 -1.86
C ARG A 50 -11.08 -0.36 -1.92
N LEU A 51 -11.05 0.71 -1.14
CA LEU A 51 -9.84 1.51 -0.98
C LEU A 51 -8.90 0.81 -0.01
N LEU A 52 -7.72 0.44 -0.48
CA LEU A 52 -6.66 -0.14 0.34
C LEU A 52 -5.61 0.91 0.66
N GLU A 53 -5.12 0.93 1.90
CA GLU A 53 -3.85 1.56 2.25
C GLU A 53 -2.72 0.53 2.11
N MET A 54 -1.59 0.98 1.60
CA MET A 54 -0.41 0.16 1.30
C MET A 54 0.84 0.88 1.78
N VAL A 55 1.82 0.14 2.30
CA VAL A 55 3.16 0.64 2.59
C VAL A 55 4.18 -0.18 1.84
N ALA A 56 5.06 0.53 1.13
CA ALA A 56 6.08 -0.07 0.29
C ALA A 56 7.46 0.57 0.50
N VAL A 57 8.49 -0.17 0.09
CA VAL A 57 9.84 0.34 -0.15
C VAL A 57 10.19 0.14 -1.62
N LEU A 58 11.02 1.02 -2.18
CA LEU A 58 11.62 0.84 -3.49
C LEU A 58 13.02 0.25 -3.27
N ASP A 59 13.31 -0.91 -3.87
CA ASP A 59 14.65 -1.50 -3.78
C ASP A 59 15.62 -0.86 -4.80
N GLU A 60 16.90 -1.23 -4.70
CA GLU A 60 17.98 -0.74 -5.60
C GLU A 60 17.80 -1.16 -7.06
N SER A 61 16.86 -2.07 -7.36
CA SER A 61 16.50 -2.54 -8.70
C SER A 61 15.22 -1.88 -9.22
N ASP A 62 14.83 -0.72 -8.68
CA ASP A 62 13.60 0.02 -9.00
C ASP A 62 12.32 -0.82 -8.86
N ARG A 63 12.33 -1.79 -7.95
CA ARG A 63 11.18 -2.67 -7.71
C ARG A 63 10.53 -2.36 -6.38
N TRP A 64 9.23 -2.07 -6.45
CA TRP A 64 8.38 -1.89 -5.28
C TRP A 64 8.17 -3.19 -4.50
N HIS A 65 8.36 -3.15 -3.18
CA HIS A 65 8.01 -4.21 -2.24
C HIS A 65 6.94 -3.71 -1.28
N VAL A 66 5.71 -4.17 -1.46
CA VAL A 66 4.59 -3.87 -0.56
C VAL A 66 4.61 -4.89 0.57
N PHE A 67 4.87 -4.44 1.80
CA PHE A 67 4.97 -5.31 2.98
C PHE A 67 3.86 -5.07 4.01
N HIS A 68 3.02 -4.07 3.77
CA HIS A 68 1.80 -3.85 4.53
C HIS A 68 0.69 -3.40 3.57
N ALA A 69 -0.48 -4.00 3.70
CA ALA A 69 -1.68 -3.51 3.05
C ALA A 69 -2.91 -3.91 3.87
N MET A 70 -3.90 -3.03 3.94
CA MET A 70 -5.20 -3.28 4.56
C MET A 70 -6.24 -2.30 4.01
N ARG A 71 -7.51 -2.42 4.44
CA ARG A 71 -8.52 -1.40 4.13
C ARG A 71 -8.07 -0.04 4.65
N ALA A 72 -8.24 1.00 3.82
CA ALA A 72 -7.81 2.34 4.15
C ALA A 72 -8.51 2.87 5.40
N THR A 73 -7.72 3.49 6.28
CA THR A 73 -8.18 4.06 7.54
C THR A 73 -8.26 5.57 7.46
N PRO A 74 -9.13 6.22 8.26
CA PRO A 74 -9.17 7.68 8.36
C PRO A 74 -7.82 8.32 8.71
N LYS A 75 -6.96 7.59 9.43
CA LYS A 75 -5.61 8.04 9.79
C LYS A 75 -4.74 8.22 8.53
N VAL A 76 -4.65 7.21 7.68
CA VAL A 76 -3.86 7.28 6.44
C VAL A 76 -4.49 8.27 5.45
N LEU A 77 -5.82 8.37 5.38
CA LEU A 77 -6.46 9.36 4.52
C LEU A 77 -6.12 10.80 4.95
N ARG A 78 -6.10 11.10 6.25
CA ARG A 78 -5.64 12.40 6.76
C ARG A 78 -4.15 12.64 6.51
N GLU A 79 -3.31 11.60 6.68
CA GLU A 79 -1.88 11.66 6.35
C GLU A 79 -1.67 12.06 4.89
N LEU A 80 -2.46 11.47 3.98
CA LEU A 80 -2.45 11.72 2.55
C LEU A 80 -3.28 12.95 2.12
N LYS A 81 -3.87 13.72 3.04
CA LYS A 81 -4.69 14.91 2.72
C LYS A 81 -5.89 14.60 1.80
N LEU A 82 -6.53 13.45 2.02
CA LEU A 82 -7.75 13.01 1.32
C LEU A 82 -9.01 13.08 2.19
N LEU A 83 -8.84 13.37 3.49
CA LEU A 83 -9.88 13.62 4.50
C LEU A 83 -9.35 14.70 5.46
#